data_AF-A0A2V9MUB2-F1
#
_entry.id   AF-A0A2V9MUB2-F1
#
_cell.length_a   1.000
_cell.length_b   1.000
_cell.length_c   1.000
_cell.angle_alpha   90.00
_cell.angle_beta   90.00
_cell.angle_gamma   90.00
#
_symmetry.space_group_name_H-M   'P 1'
#
loop_
_entity.id
_entity.type
_entity.pdbx_description
1 polymer ?
#
loop_
_entity_poly.entity_id
_entity_poly.type
_entity_poly.pdbx_seq_one_letter_code
_entity_poly.pdbx_strand_id
1 'polypeptide(L)'
;MECKETLKLLNAYVDELLSWKENEVVDRHLKACSDCDCEYHQLKSLKQLMSSVQRREPPQDLALRMKIKASKRNGNVMLQRASSKLQDFLRAIAIPAFSGVALTFLFFVVLLSTFFTGANLNASDKDIPLTLVTEPRVRSLYMSQFVQLQDFVSVREPITVETYVGIDGRIISYKILNGPQDRATIRSLDQFFFFEVSFDPATSFGRPISGKIVLSLMFFPTTNNKIDVIG
;
A
#
# COMPACT_ATOMS: atom_id res chain seq x y z
N MET A 1 -33.95 -51.71 4.61
CA MET A 1 -34.59 -50.44 4.23
C MET A 1 -36.04 -50.52 4.65
N GLU A 2 -36.54 -49.50 5.33
CA GLU A 2 -37.95 -49.45 5.73
C GLU A 2 -38.82 -48.96 4.57
N CYS A 3 -40.07 -49.42 4.48
CA CYS A 3 -41.01 -49.01 3.43
C CYS A 3 -41.14 -47.47 3.33
N LYS A 4 -41.08 -46.77 4.48
CA LYS A 4 -41.15 -45.30 4.53
C LYS A 4 -39.97 -44.61 3.83
N GLU A 5 -38.78 -45.20 3.88
CA GLU A 5 -37.60 -44.66 3.22
C GLU A 5 -37.68 -44.92 1.71
N THR A 6 -38.12 -46.11 1.30
CA THR A 6 -38.30 -46.46 -0.10
C THR A 6 -39.36 -45.59 -0.77
N LEU A 7 -40.50 -45.32 -0.09
CA LEU A 7 -41.54 -44.40 -0.58
C LEU A 7 -41.01 -42.99 -0.84
N LYS A 8 -40.10 -42.48 0.01
CA LYS A 8 -39.49 -41.15 -0.20
C LYS A 8 -38.59 -41.11 -1.43
N LEU A 9 -37.87 -42.20 -1.70
CA LEU A 9 -36.97 -42.31 -2.85
C LEU A 9 -37.69 -42.72 -4.14
N LEU A 10 -38.93 -43.19 -4.06
CA LEU A 10 -39.65 -43.78 -5.18
C LEU A 10 -39.86 -42.80 -6.35
N ASN A 11 -40.16 -41.53 -6.05
CA ASN A 11 -40.28 -40.49 -7.10
C ASN A 11 -38.94 -40.27 -7.82
N ALA A 12 -37.85 -40.16 -7.07
CA ALA A 12 -36.51 -40.01 -7.64
C ALA A 12 -36.07 -41.26 -8.43
N TYR A 13 -36.52 -42.44 -8.01
CA TYR A 13 -36.31 -43.71 -8.72
C TYR A 13 -37.05 -43.74 -10.06
N VAL A 14 -38.33 -43.34 -10.07
CA VAL A 14 -39.15 -43.26 -11.31
C VAL A 14 -38.57 -42.23 -12.29
N ASP A 15 -37.92 -41.18 -11.80
CA ASP A 15 -37.27 -40.14 -12.60
C ASP A 15 -35.80 -40.41 -12.97
N GLU A 16 -35.26 -41.58 -12.61
CA GLU A 16 -33.88 -42.00 -12.91
C GLU A 16 -32.81 -41.06 -12.32
N LEU A 17 -33.11 -40.40 -11.19
CA LEU A 17 -32.23 -39.42 -10.53
C LEU A 17 -31.38 -40.00 -9.39
N LEU A 18 -31.56 -41.27 -9.05
CA LEU A 18 -30.85 -41.93 -7.96
C LEU A 18 -29.47 -42.45 -8.39
N SER A 19 -28.55 -42.53 -7.42
CA SER A 19 -27.25 -43.16 -7.64
C SER A 19 -27.37 -44.67 -7.85
N TRP A 20 -26.36 -45.30 -8.47
CA TRP A 20 -26.36 -46.76 -8.72
C TRP A 20 -26.58 -47.59 -7.44
N LYS A 21 -25.98 -47.17 -6.31
CA LYS A 21 -26.12 -47.87 -5.02
C LYS A 21 -27.55 -47.78 -4.48
N GLU A 22 -28.18 -46.62 -4.59
CA GLU A 22 -29.56 -46.41 -4.13
C GLU A 22 -30.56 -47.16 -5.01
N ASN A 23 -30.32 -47.20 -6.33
CA ASN A 23 -31.12 -47.99 -7.26
C ASN A 23 -31.14 -49.47 -6.90
N GLU A 24 -29.98 -50.06 -6.57
CA GLU A 24 -29.91 -51.49 -6.22
C GLU A 24 -30.71 -51.79 -4.93
N VAL A 25 -30.66 -50.88 -3.95
CA VAL A 25 -31.37 -51.04 -2.68
C VAL A 25 -32.89 -50.93 -2.88
N VAL A 26 -33.34 -49.98 -3.69
CA VAL A 26 -34.76 -49.80 -4.03
C VAL A 26 -35.27 -50.99 -4.86
N ASP A 27 -34.54 -51.43 -5.88
CA ASP A 27 -34.92 -52.59 -6.72
C ASP A 27 -35.07 -53.87 -5.89
N ARG A 28 -34.14 -54.10 -4.95
CA ARG A 28 -34.23 -55.22 -4.02
C ARG A 28 -35.47 -55.14 -3.12
N HIS A 29 -35.84 -53.94 -2.68
CA HIS A 29 -37.02 -53.74 -1.83
C HIS A 29 -38.33 -53.92 -2.61
N LEU A 30 -38.42 -53.43 -3.85
CA LEU A 30 -39.59 -53.61 -4.71
C LEU A 30 -39.87 -55.10 -4.98
N LYS A 31 -38.81 -55.90 -5.19
CA LYS A 31 -38.92 -57.36 -5.32
C LYS A 31 -39.41 -58.08 -4.06
N ALA A 32 -39.22 -57.48 -2.89
CA ALA A 32 -39.53 -58.08 -1.59
C ALA A 32 -40.86 -57.59 -0.99
N CYS A 33 -41.37 -56.42 -1.40
CA CYS A 33 -42.55 -55.77 -0.83
C CYS A 33 -43.57 -55.42 -1.92
N SER A 34 -44.72 -56.10 -1.91
CA SER A 34 -45.83 -55.88 -2.86
C SER A 34 -46.45 -54.49 -2.77
N ASP A 35 -46.50 -53.91 -1.58
CA ASP A 35 -47.14 -52.60 -1.37
C ASP A 35 -46.34 -51.48 -2.05
N CYS A 36 -45.02 -51.50 -1.88
CA CYS A 36 -44.13 -50.54 -2.55
C CYS A 36 -44.07 -50.77 -4.06
N ASP A 37 -44.19 -52.02 -4.52
CA ASP A 37 -44.27 -52.35 -5.95
C ASP A 37 -45.57 -51.83 -6.59
N CYS A 38 -46.69 -51.91 -5.89
CA CYS A 38 -47.95 -51.34 -6.34
C CYS A 38 -47.84 -49.81 -6.54
N GLU A 39 -47.30 -49.10 -5.55
CA GLU A 39 -47.08 -47.65 -5.61
C GLU A 39 -46.13 -47.26 -6.75
N TYR A 40 -45.08 -48.05 -6.99
CA TYR A 40 -44.17 -47.86 -8.12
C TYR A 40 -44.90 -47.94 -9.46
N HIS A 41 -45.73 -48.96 -9.63
CA HIS A 41 -46.50 -49.18 -10.85
C HIS A 41 -47.54 -48.07 -11.09
N GLN A 42 -48.19 -47.57 -10.02
CA GLN A 42 -49.10 -46.43 -10.11
C GLN A 42 -48.37 -45.16 -10.59
N LEU A 43 -47.22 -44.82 -9.99
CA LEU A 43 -46.41 -43.67 -10.41
C LEU A 43 -45.90 -43.80 -11.85
N LYS A 44 -45.48 -45.01 -12.25
CA LYS A 44 -45.04 -45.30 -13.62
C LYS A 44 -46.16 -45.12 -14.64
N SER A 45 -47.37 -45.57 -14.31
CA SER A 45 -48.55 -45.39 -15.15
C SER A 45 -48.93 -43.91 -15.32
N LEU A 46 -48.84 -43.12 -14.24
CA LEU A 46 -49.07 -41.68 -14.26
C LEU A 46 -48.03 -40.97 -15.14
N LYS A 47 -46.75 -41.33 -15.02
CA LYS A 47 -45.68 -40.82 -15.90
C LYS A 47 -45.95 -41.15 -17.38
N GLN A 48 -46.42 -42.36 -17.67
CA GLN A 48 -46.78 -42.75 -19.04
C GLN A 48 -47.96 -41.92 -19.58
N LEU A 49 -49.02 -41.74 -18.78
CA LEU A 49 -50.15 -40.89 -19.16
C LEU A 49 -49.71 -39.44 -19.40
N MET A 50 -48.88 -38.87 -18.52
CA MET A 50 -48.33 -37.52 -18.73
C MET A 50 -47.43 -37.43 -19.96
N SER A 51 -46.69 -38.49 -20.29
CA SER A 51 -45.84 -38.52 -21.49
C SER A 51 -46.64 -38.58 -22.79
N SER A 52 -47.90 -39.04 -22.73
CA SER A 52 -48.82 -39.06 -23.87
C SER A 52 -49.46 -37.70 -24.16
N VAL A 53 -49.36 -36.75 -23.22
CA VAL A 53 -49.81 -35.37 -23.43
C VAL A 53 -48.92 -34.73 -24.48
N GLN A 54 -49.54 -34.24 -25.56
CA GLN A 54 -48.89 -33.76 -26.76
C GLN A 54 -47.73 -32.81 -26.45
N ARG A 55 -46.53 -33.21 -26.85
CA ARG A 55 -45.33 -32.39 -26.73
C ARG A 55 -45.52 -31.16 -27.62
N ARG A 56 -45.58 -29.97 -27.01
CA ARG A 56 -45.69 -28.70 -27.74
C ARG A 56 -44.53 -28.59 -28.72
N GLU A 57 -44.83 -28.44 -30.00
CA GLU A 57 -43.79 -28.29 -31.01
C GLU A 57 -42.88 -27.11 -30.66
N PRO A 58 -41.55 -27.30 -30.67
CA PRO A 58 -40.63 -26.22 -30.40
C PRO A 58 -40.79 -25.16 -31.50
N PRO A 59 -40.97 -23.87 -31.16
CA PRO A 59 -41.02 -22.81 -32.17
C PRO A 59 -39.78 -22.85 -33.06
N GLN A 60 -39.97 -22.68 -34.37
CA GLN A 60 -38.93 -22.84 -35.41
C GLN A 60 -37.68 -21.98 -35.16
N ASP A 61 -37.82 -20.89 -34.42
CA ASP A 61 -36.75 -19.95 -34.07
C ASP A 61 -35.90 -20.41 -32.85
N LEU A 62 -36.26 -21.49 -32.15
CA LEU A 62 -35.47 -21.98 -31.00
C LEU A 62 -34.08 -22.46 -31.38
N ALA A 63 -33.97 -23.20 -32.48
CA ALA A 63 -32.69 -23.70 -32.96
C ALA A 63 -31.76 -22.54 -33.34
N LEU A 64 -32.31 -21.49 -33.96
CA LEU A 64 -31.58 -20.28 -34.32
C LEU A 64 -31.16 -19.51 -33.05
N ARG A 65 -32.06 -19.29 -32.10
CA ARG A 65 -31.77 -18.64 -30.82
C ARG A 65 -30.71 -19.38 -30.01
N MET A 66 -30.72 -20.71 -30.01
CA MET A 66 -29.68 -21.53 -29.37
C MET A 66 -28.33 -21.36 -30.06
N LYS A 67 -28.26 -21.43 -31.39
CA LYS A 67 -27.03 -21.20 -32.16
C LYS A 67 -26.46 -19.80 -31.94
N ILE A 68 -27.32 -18.78 -31.92
CA ILE A 68 -26.93 -17.38 -31.65
C ILE A 68 -26.38 -17.23 -30.23
N LYS A 69 -27.08 -17.78 -29.22
CA LYS A 69 -26.59 -17.73 -27.82
C LYS A 69 -25.28 -18.51 -27.63
N ALA A 70 -25.12 -19.65 -28.32
CA ALA A 70 -23.88 -20.43 -28.29
C ALA A 70 -22.71 -19.68 -28.95
N SER A 71 -22.93 -19.06 -30.10
CA SER A 71 -21.92 -18.25 -30.81
C SER A 71 -21.51 -17.00 -30.01
N LYS A 72 -22.48 -16.30 -29.41
CA LYS A 72 -22.20 -15.10 -28.58
C LYS A 72 -21.39 -15.43 -27.32
N ARG A 73 -21.49 -16.67 -26.81
CA ARG A 73 -20.64 -17.16 -25.71
C ARG A 73 -19.18 -17.34 -26.15
N ASN A 74 -18.93 -17.56 -27.45
CA ASN A 74 -17.61 -17.86 -28.00
C ASN A 74 -16.79 -16.61 -28.38
N GLY A 75 -17.47 -15.49 -28.65
CA GLY A 75 -16.85 -14.27 -29.18
C GLY A 75 -15.95 -13.49 -28.23
N ASN A 76 -15.97 -13.73 -26.92
CA ASN A 76 -15.10 -13.07 -25.95
C ASN A 76 -14.95 -13.86 -24.64
N VAL A 77 -14.93 -15.20 -24.71
CA VAL A 77 -14.86 -16.08 -23.53
C VAL A 77 -13.64 -15.80 -22.67
N MET A 78 -12.53 -15.36 -23.28
CA MET A 78 -11.29 -15.06 -22.59
C MET A 78 -11.38 -13.76 -21.77
N LEU A 79 -11.90 -12.68 -22.36
CA LEU A 79 -12.14 -11.42 -21.65
C LEU A 79 -13.21 -11.57 -20.57
N GLN A 80 -14.27 -12.33 -20.84
CA GLN A 80 -15.36 -12.57 -19.90
C GLN A 80 -14.96 -13.52 -18.75
N ARG A 81 -14.03 -14.46 -19.00
CA ARG A 81 -13.39 -15.29 -17.96
C ARG A 81 -12.37 -14.50 -17.15
N ALA A 82 -11.60 -13.61 -17.78
CA ALA A 82 -10.65 -12.76 -17.10
C ALA A 82 -11.36 -11.78 -16.15
N SER A 83 -12.43 -11.14 -16.60
CA SER A 83 -13.20 -10.20 -15.77
C SER A 83 -13.91 -10.89 -14.60
N SER A 84 -14.51 -12.07 -14.83
CA SER A 84 -15.14 -12.84 -13.76
C SER A 84 -14.13 -13.36 -12.73
N LYS A 85 -12.98 -13.87 -13.18
CA LYS A 85 -11.89 -14.26 -12.26
C LYS A 85 -11.33 -13.06 -11.49
N LEU A 86 -11.16 -11.91 -12.13
CA LEU A 86 -10.70 -10.70 -11.46
C LEU A 86 -11.69 -10.25 -10.39
N GLN A 87 -12.98 -10.33 -10.67
CA GLN A 87 -14.03 -9.95 -9.72
C GLN A 87 -14.07 -10.86 -8.50
N ASP A 88 -13.89 -12.17 -8.68
CA ASP A 88 -13.78 -13.14 -7.58
C ASP A 88 -12.48 -12.98 -6.78
N PHE A 89 -11.36 -12.72 -7.47
CA PHE A 89 -10.07 -12.47 -6.82
C PHE A 89 -10.10 -11.19 -6.00
N LEU A 90 -10.68 -10.11 -6.53
CA LEU A 90 -10.86 -8.84 -5.81
C LEU A 90 -11.81 -9.01 -4.62
N ARG A 91 -12.88 -9.81 -4.74
CA ARG A 91 -13.76 -10.11 -3.59
C ARG A 91 -13.04 -10.88 -2.48
N ALA A 92 -12.17 -11.83 -2.82
CA ALA A 92 -11.42 -12.62 -1.85
C ALA A 92 -10.24 -11.85 -1.23
N ILE A 93 -9.60 -10.97 -2.01
CA ILE A 93 -8.46 -10.15 -1.58
C ILE A 93 -8.89 -8.88 -0.85
N ALA A 94 -10.15 -8.45 -1.01
CA ALA A 94 -10.65 -7.21 -0.41
C ALA A 94 -10.71 -7.19 1.12
N ILE A 95 -10.55 -8.34 1.78
CA ILE A 95 -10.61 -8.41 3.25
C ILE A 95 -9.20 -8.52 3.86
N PRO A 96 -8.25 -9.31 3.31
CA PRO A 96 -6.92 -9.47 3.93
C PRO A 96 -5.80 -8.59 3.36
N ALA A 97 -5.86 -8.13 2.09
CA ALA A 97 -4.72 -7.43 1.49
C ALA A 97 -4.71 -5.91 1.75
N PHE A 98 -5.90 -5.33 1.97
CA PHE A 98 -5.99 -3.91 2.31
C PHE A 98 -5.39 -3.59 3.69
N SER A 99 -5.40 -4.55 4.62
CA SER A 99 -4.83 -4.35 5.95
C SER A 99 -3.31 -4.22 5.89
N GLY A 100 -2.63 -5.07 5.12
CA GLY A 100 -1.17 -5.05 4.99
C GLY A 100 -0.65 -3.77 4.34
N VAL A 101 -1.24 -3.36 3.22
CA VAL A 101 -0.87 -2.14 2.49
C VAL A 101 -1.16 -0.89 3.33
N ALA A 102 -2.34 -0.81 3.96
CA ALA A 102 -2.67 0.32 4.84
C ALA A 102 -1.70 0.43 6.02
N LEU A 103 -1.32 -0.69 6.63
CA LEU A 103 -0.38 -0.72 7.75
C LEU A 103 1.02 -0.27 7.30
N THR A 104 1.50 -0.74 6.15
CA THR A 104 2.82 -0.33 5.62
C THR A 104 2.85 1.16 5.30
N PHE A 105 1.81 1.70 4.66
CA PHE A 105 1.72 3.13 4.41
C PHE A 105 1.67 3.94 5.71
N LEU A 106 0.93 3.48 6.72
CA LEU A 106 0.88 4.15 8.03
C LEU A 106 2.26 4.20 8.68
N PHE A 107 2.96 3.07 8.78
CA PHE A 107 4.32 3.04 9.34
C PHE A 107 5.30 3.87 8.52
N PHE A 108 5.21 3.81 7.20
CA PHE A 108 6.08 4.57 6.32
C PHE A 108 5.88 6.08 6.49
N VAL A 109 4.63 6.55 6.59
CA VAL A 109 4.32 7.98 6.84
C VAL A 109 4.85 8.42 8.20
N VAL A 110 4.68 7.61 9.25
CA VAL A 110 5.21 7.93 10.59
C VAL A 110 6.73 7.99 10.56
N LEU A 111 7.41 7.00 9.97
CA LEU A 111 8.87 6.99 9.85
C LEU A 111 9.36 8.20 9.06
N LEU A 112 8.75 8.49 7.91
CA LEU A 112 9.12 9.62 7.07
C LEU A 112 8.89 10.94 7.81
N SER A 113 7.81 11.06 8.59
CA SER A 113 7.60 12.21 9.49
C SER A 113 8.73 12.36 10.51
N THR A 114 9.24 11.27 11.10
CA THR A 114 10.35 11.35 12.07
C THR A 114 11.68 11.75 11.42
N PHE A 115 11.94 11.36 10.17
CA PHE A 115 13.16 11.75 9.47
C PHE A 115 13.10 13.19 8.92
N PHE A 116 11.94 13.65 8.47
CA PHE A 116 11.78 15.01 7.92
C PHE A 116 11.56 16.08 9.00
N THR A 117 11.01 15.71 10.16
CA THR A 117 10.96 16.60 11.33
C THR A 117 12.32 16.50 12.01
N GLY A 118 13.30 17.25 11.51
CA GLY A 118 14.72 17.13 11.84
C GLY A 118 14.99 16.69 13.28
N ALA A 119 15.83 15.65 13.42
CA ALA A 119 16.36 15.25 14.72
C ALA A 119 16.92 16.50 15.40
N ASN A 120 16.40 16.86 16.57
CA ASN A 120 16.95 17.97 17.35
C ASN A 120 18.38 17.56 17.72
N LEU A 121 19.37 18.08 16.99
CA LEU A 121 20.78 17.99 17.32
C LEU A 121 21.02 18.91 18.53
N ASN A 122 20.53 18.49 19.68
CA ASN A 122 20.81 19.12 20.96
C ASN A 122 22.23 18.72 21.38
N ALA A 123 23.24 19.28 20.73
CA ALA A 123 24.58 19.33 21.28
C ALA A 123 24.64 20.50 22.27
N SER A 124 23.96 20.37 23.41
CA SER A 124 24.02 21.37 24.49
C SER A 124 24.92 20.84 25.60
N ASP A 125 26.10 21.45 25.71
CA ASP A 125 27.16 21.15 26.68
C ASP A 125 26.90 21.79 28.06
N LYS A 126 25.63 21.81 28.50
CA LYS A 126 25.26 22.32 29.84
C LYS A 126 24.37 21.34 30.57
N ASP A 127 24.88 20.83 31.69
CA ASP A 127 24.29 19.82 32.57
C ASP A 127 22.99 20.23 33.30
N ILE A 128 22.37 21.36 32.94
CA ILE A 128 21.15 21.83 33.58
C ILE A 128 20.17 22.34 32.52
N PRO A 129 18.97 21.73 32.38
CA PRO A 129 17.95 22.19 31.44
C PRO A 129 17.29 23.47 31.97
N LEU A 130 17.99 24.60 31.86
CA LEU A 130 17.42 25.91 32.11
C LEU A 130 16.73 26.40 30.84
N THR A 131 15.41 26.32 30.80
CA THR A 131 14.57 26.89 29.71
C THR A 131 14.61 28.42 29.65
N LEU A 132 15.39 29.07 30.52
CA LEU A 132 15.58 30.51 30.57
C LEU A 132 16.58 31.02 29.51
N VAL A 133 17.52 30.19 29.05
CA VAL A 133 18.50 30.59 28.03
C VAL A 133 18.64 29.47 27.01
N THR A 134 18.35 29.78 25.75
CA THR A 134 18.50 28.84 24.63
C THR A 134 19.64 29.29 23.74
N GLU A 135 20.51 28.37 23.36
CA GLU A 135 21.60 28.61 22.40
C GLU A 135 21.06 28.76 20.98
N PRO A 136 21.77 29.49 20.09
CA PRO A 136 21.33 29.65 18.71
C PRO A 136 21.37 28.28 18.02
N ARG A 137 20.28 27.90 17.34
CA ARG A 137 20.18 26.60 16.67
C ARG A 137 19.98 26.78 15.17
N VAL A 138 20.58 25.90 14.38
CA VAL A 138 20.40 25.92 12.92
C VAL A 138 18.96 25.51 12.60
N ARG A 139 18.17 26.43 12.02
CA ARG A 139 16.76 26.18 11.70
C ARG A 139 16.63 25.39 10.40
N SER A 140 17.42 25.77 9.41
CA SER A 140 17.45 25.08 8.13
C SER A 140 18.76 25.34 7.40
N LEU A 141 19.40 24.27 6.96
CA LEU A 141 20.44 24.30 5.94
C LEU A 141 19.78 23.87 4.63
N TYR A 142 19.34 24.84 3.83
CA TYR A 142 18.86 24.55 2.49
C TYR A 142 20.01 24.80 1.52
N MET A 143 20.79 23.77 1.22
CA MET A 143 21.81 23.90 0.19
C MET A 143 21.14 23.95 -1.18
N SER A 144 21.13 25.12 -1.80
CA SER A 144 20.58 25.31 -3.13
C SER A 144 21.66 25.05 -4.18
N GLN A 145 21.25 24.77 -5.41
CA GLN A 145 22.17 24.57 -6.53
C GLN A 145 22.87 25.87 -6.98
N PHE A 146 22.59 27.01 -6.34
CA PHE A 146 23.07 28.34 -6.76
C PHE A 146 24.43 28.73 -6.18
N VAL A 147 24.96 28.02 -5.18
CA VAL A 147 26.33 28.23 -4.69
C VAL A 147 27.30 27.46 -5.59
N GLN A 148 28.34 28.14 -6.11
CA GLN A 148 29.40 27.52 -6.92
C GLN A 148 30.27 26.59 -6.06
N LEU A 149 29.75 25.40 -5.79
CA LEU A 149 30.31 24.40 -4.89
C LEU A 149 31.63 23.78 -5.36
N GLN A 150 32.07 24.04 -6.60
CA GLN A 150 33.34 23.55 -7.15
C GLN A 150 34.56 24.05 -6.36
N ASP A 151 34.45 25.20 -5.69
CA ASP A 151 35.51 25.73 -4.84
C ASP A 151 35.64 25.01 -3.49
N PHE A 152 34.58 24.31 -3.05
CA PHE A 152 34.57 23.51 -1.82
C PHE A 152 34.95 22.03 -2.05
N VAL A 153 34.84 21.53 -3.28
CA VAL A 153 35.16 20.14 -3.65
C VAL A 153 36.65 19.80 -3.47
N SER A 154 37.53 20.81 -3.48
CA SER A 154 38.97 20.62 -3.29
C SER A 154 39.39 20.55 -1.81
N VAL A 155 38.49 20.80 -0.87
CA VAL A 155 38.78 20.89 0.57
C VAL A 155 38.42 19.56 1.24
N ARG A 156 39.43 18.73 1.55
CA ARG A 156 39.23 17.44 2.25
C ARG A 156 39.02 17.58 3.75
N GLU A 157 39.35 18.74 4.33
CA GLU A 157 39.26 19.01 5.76
C GLU A 157 38.00 19.84 6.08
N PRO A 158 37.35 19.61 7.24
CA PRO A 158 36.18 20.39 7.63
C PRO A 158 36.54 21.86 7.85
N ILE A 159 35.79 22.75 7.22
CA ILE A 159 35.94 24.19 7.41
C ILE A 159 35.22 24.56 8.70
N THR A 160 35.99 24.96 9.72
CA THR A 160 35.44 25.39 11.00
C THR A 160 35.30 26.90 11.02
N VAL A 161 34.07 27.38 11.18
CA VAL A 161 33.75 28.80 11.16
C VAL A 161 33.06 29.19 12.47
N GLU A 162 33.61 30.21 13.12
CA GLU A 162 32.99 30.88 14.24
C GLU A 162 32.06 31.98 13.72
N THR A 163 30.76 31.86 13.97
CA THR A 163 29.74 32.79 13.47
C THR A 163 29.04 33.53 14.61
N TYR A 164 28.70 34.78 14.35
CA TYR A 164 27.87 35.62 15.22
C TYR A 164 26.48 35.74 14.61
N VAL A 165 25.49 35.21 15.31
CA VAL A 165 24.09 35.21 14.91
C VAL A 165 23.38 36.39 15.58
N GLY A 166 22.67 37.18 14.78
CA GLY A 166 21.87 38.32 15.24
C GLY A 166 20.53 37.92 15.83
N ILE A 167 19.85 38.90 16.41
CA ILE A 167 18.49 38.76 16.97
C ILE A 167 17.43 38.37 15.92
N ASP A 168 17.73 38.59 14.65
CA ASP A 168 16.91 38.24 13.49
C ASP A 168 17.17 36.81 12.97
N GLY A 169 18.09 36.07 13.60
CA GLY A 169 18.46 34.72 13.18
C GLY A 169 19.37 34.68 11.96
N ARG A 170 19.91 35.82 11.53
CA ARG A 170 20.88 35.91 10.42
C ARG A 170 22.30 36.02 10.95
N ILE A 171 23.28 35.61 10.14
CA ILE A 171 24.68 35.77 10.48
C ILE A 171 25.07 37.25 10.26
N ILE A 172 25.59 37.88 11.32
CA ILE A 172 26.13 39.24 11.28
C ILE A 172 27.58 39.21 10.80
N SER A 173 28.37 38.25 11.30
CA SER A 173 29.77 38.12 10.93
C SER A 173 30.26 36.69 11.16
N TYR A 174 31.33 36.32 10.48
CA TYR A 174 31.99 35.04 10.68
C TYR A 174 33.50 35.18 10.65
N LYS A 175 34.18 34.25 11.32
CA LYS A 175 35.63 34.12 11.37
C LYS A 175 35.99 32.67 11.11
N ILE A 176 36.78 32.43 10.07
CA ILE A 176 37.29 31.08 9.76
C ILE A 176 38.34 30.74 10.81
N LEU A 177 38.09 29.70 11.60
CA LEU A 177 39.03 29.17 12.59
C LEU A 177 39.97 28.15 11.96
N ASN A 178 39.44 27.31 11.06
CA ASN A 178 40.21 26.31 10.34
C ASN A 178 39.66 26.13 8.91
N GLY A 179 40.53 26.05 7.92
CA GLY A 179 40.18 25.88 6.50
C GLY A 179 40.86 26.88 5.55
N PRO A 180 40.74 26.68 4.23
CA PRO A 180 41.38 27.52 3.22
C PRO A 180 40.77 28.94 3.21
N GLN A 181 41.65 29.95 3.23
CA GLN A 181 41.28 31.37 3.17
C GLN A 181 41.41 31.94 1.76
N ASP A 182 41.12 31.14 0.73
CA ASP A 182 41.16 31.61 -0.65
C ASP A 182 39.98 32.55 -0.95
N ARG A 183 40.18 33.53 -1.83
CA ARG A 183 39.15 34.53 -2.18
C ARG A 183 37.91 33.89 -2.81
N ALA A 184 38.08 32.77 -3.51
CA ALA A 184 36.97 32.01 -4.08
C ALA A 184 36.12 31.36 -2.96
N THR A 185 36.77 30.68 -2.02
CA THR A 185 36.11 30.05 -0.85
C THR A 185 35.37 31.07 0.03
N ILE A 186 35.97 32.23 0.28
CA ILE A 186 35.37 33.31 1.08
C ILE A 186 34.09 33.83 0.42
N ARG A 187 34.10 34.08 -0.91
CA ARG A 187 32.90 34.52 -1.64
C ARG A 187 31.78 33.49 -1.59
N SER A 188 32.13 32.21 -1.70
CA SER A 188 31.16 31.12 -1.66
C SER A 188 30.59 30.94 -0.24
N LEU A 189 31.39 31.16 0.80
CA LEU A 189 30.91 31.21 2.20
C LEU A 189 30.00 32.41 2.45
N ASP A 190 30.33 33.59 1.91
CA ASP A 190 29.49 34.79 2.03
C ASP A 190 28.11 34.54 1.42
N GLN A 191 28.06 33.98 0.21
CA GLN A 191 26.81 33.66 -0.47
C GLN A 191 26.00 32.61 0.30
N PHE A 192 26.67 31.56 0.78
CA PHE A 192 26.03 30.50 1.58
C PHE A 192 25.40 31.07 2.86
N PHE A 193 26.16 31.81 3.66
CA PHE A 193 25.67 32.36 4.94
C PHE A 193 24.60 33.43 4.78
N PHE A 194 24.62 34.20 3.69
CA PHE A 194 23.63 35.25 3.46
C PHE A 194 22.30 34.71 2.92
N PHE A 195 22.31 33.71 2.05
CA PHE A 195 21.12 33.26 1.33
C PHE A 195 20.54 31.92 1.83
N GLU A 196 21.38 31.00 2.31
CA GLU A 196 20.98 29.61 2.48
C GLU A 196 20.84 29.19 3.94
N VAL A 197 21.45 29.94 4.84
CA VAL A 197 21.50 29.60 6.26
C VAL A 197 20.61 30.53 7.06
N SER A 198 19.62 29.95 7.75
CA SER A 198 18.84 30.65 8.77
C SER A 198 18.95 29.93 10.11
N PHE A 199 19.11 30.71 11.17
CA PHE A 199 19.20 30.23 12.54
C PHE A 199 17.96 30.67 13.31
N ASP A 200 17.54 29.87 14.28
CA ASP A 200 16.76 30.42 15.38
C ASP A 200 17.74 31.15 16.32
N PRO A 201 17.51 32.44 16.61
CA PRO A 201 18.40 33.23 17.44
C PRO A 201 18.48 32.65 18.86
N ALA A 202 19.59 32.91 19.54
CA ALA A 202 19.69 32.61 20.95
C ALA A 202 18.59 33.36 21.71
N THR A 203 18.01 32.76 22.75
CA THR A 203 16.98 33.44 23.54
C THR A 203 17.41 33.53 24.99
N SER A 204 17.08 34.66 25.63
CA SER A 204 17.17 34.85 27.08
C SER A 204 15.82 35.31 27.59
N PHE A 205 15.23 34.57 28.52
CA PHE A 205 13.86 34.78 29.00
C PHE A 205 12.83 34.87 27.86
N GLY A 206 13.00 34.06 26.81
CA GLY A 206 12.13 34.04 25.63
C GLY A 206 12.29 35.24 24.69
N ARG A 207 13.24 36.15 24.95
CA ARG A 207 13.57 37.26 24.05
C ARG A 207 14.80 36.92 23.20
N PRO A 208 14.79 37.17 21.89
CA PRO A 208 15.95 36.91 21.04
C PRO A 208 17.11 37.83 21.40
N ILE A 209 18.29 37.23 21.53
CA ILE A 209 19.57 37.89 21.78
C ILE A 209 20.59 37.41 20.75
N SER A 210 21.62 38.21 20.50
CA SER A 210 22.72 37.79 19.64
C SER A 210 23.52 36.67 20.32
N GLY A 211 23.88 35.65 19.54
CA GLY A 211 24.57 34.45 20.01
C GLY A 211 25.80 34.14 19.17
N LYS A 212 26.72 33.37 19.75
CA LYS A 212 27.93 32.91 19.08
C LYS A 212 27.86 31.40 18.90
N ILE A 213 28.15 30.90 17.70
CA ILE A 213 28.15 29.48 17.40
C ILE A 213 29.35 29.11 16.51
N VAL A 214 29.97 27.98 16.82
CA VAL A 214 31.02 27.39 16.00
C VAL A 214 30.38 26.32 15.13
N LEU A 215 30.56 26.44 13.82
CA LEU A 215 30.04 25.53 12.83
C LEU A 215 31.20 24.78 12.20
N SER A 216 31.09 23.46 12.11
CA SER A 216 32.02 22.64 11.34
C SER A 216 31.33 22.20 10.07
N LEU A 217 31.72 22.78 8.93
CA LEU A 217 31.13 22.49 7.63
C LEU A 217 32.00 21.46 6.91
N MET A 218 31.43 20.30 6.61
CA MET A 218 32.07 19.27 5.80
C MET A 218 31.36 19.15 4.45
N PHE A 219 32.13 19.20 3.37
CA PHE A 219 31.60 19.11 2.01
C PHE A 219 32.00 17.77 1.37
N PHE A 220 31.09 16.81 1.33
CA PHE A 220 31.29 15.53 0.65
C PHE A 220 30.86 15.56 -0.83
N PRO A 221 31.74 15.22 -1.79
CA PRO A 221 31.31 14.99 -3.17
C PRO A 221 30.47 13.69 -3.22
N THR A 222 29.15 13.79 -3.29
CA THR A 222 28.31 12.61 -3.58
C THR A 222 28.26 12.38 -5.09
N THR A 223 28.17 11.13 -5.50
CA THR A 223 28.06 10.69 -6.91
C THR A 223 26.81 11.20 -7.64
N ASN A 224 25.92 11.92 -6.93
CA ASN A 224 24.71 12.57 -7.45
C ASN A 224 24.72 14.10 -7.30
N ASN A 225 25.91 14.72 -7.15
CA ASN A 225 26.07 16.17 -7.10
C ASN A 225 25.27 16.85 -5.97
N LYS A 226 25.07 16.13 -4.85
CA LYS A 226 24.32 16.63 -3.70
C LYS A 226 25.13 16.42 -2.43
N ILE A 227 25.79 17.47 -1.97
CA ILE A 227 26.67 17.43 -0.80
C ILE A 227 25.80 17.55 0.46
N ASP A 228 25.93 16.63 1.41
CA ASP A 228 25.27 16.72 2.73
C ASP A 228 26.18 17.48 3.70
N VAL A 229 25.63 18.48 4.38
CA VAL A 229 26.31 19.23 5.46
C VAL A 229 25.91 18.59 6.78
N ILE A 230 26.86 17.91 7.43
CA ILE A 230 26.70 17.44 8.81
C ILE A 230 27.19 18.57 9.70
N GLY A 231 26.26 19.23 10.38
CA GLY A 231 26.54 20.18 11.47
C GLY A 231 26.54 19.47 12.82
#